data_AF-A0A1J5PHF1-F1
#
_entry.id   AF-A0A1J5PHF1-F1
#
_cell.length_a   1.000
_cell.length_b   1.000
_cell.length_c   1.000
_cell.angle_alpha   90.00
_cell.angle_beta   90.00
_cell.angle_gamma   90.00
#
_symmetry.space_group_name_H-M   'P 1'
#
loop_
_entity.id
_entity.type
_entity.pdbx_description
1 polymer ?
#
loop_
_entity_poly.entity_id
_entity_poly.type
_entity_poly.pdbx_seq_one_letter_code
_entity_poly.pdbx_strand_id
1 'polypeptide(L)'
;MRPELTIVARARDARHAARLYELGATDAVPETVEASLQLSEAVLVEIGVPMGLIIASIHERRDEIRKELNRPEALGGRTRRYRRPARGV
;
A
#
# COMPACT_ATOMS: atom_id res chain seq x y z
N MET A 1 11.52 -17.43 13.97
CA MET A 1 10.78 -16.39 13.21
C MET A 1 11.75 -15.86 12.15
N ARG A 2 11.31 -15.61 10.91
CA ARG A 2 12.17 -15.14 9.80
C ARG A 2 11.99 -13.62 9.62
N PRO A 3 12.70 -12.76 10.37
CA PRO A 3 12.54 -11.30 10.29
C PRO A 3 12.88 -10.71 8.91
N GLU A 4 13.64 -11.43 8.10
CA GLU A 4 14.05 -11.06 6.74
C GLU A 4 12.97 -11.28 5.68
N LEU A 5 11.85 -11.92 6.02
CA LEU A 5 10.81 -12.24 5.06
C LEU A 5 9.96 -11.00 4.75
N THR A 6 9.96 -10.57 3.48
CA THR A 6 9.07 -9.51 2.98
C THR A 6 7.61 -9.93 3.10
N ILE A 7 6.81 -9.11 3.80
CA ILE A 7 5.37 -9.28 3.90
C ILE A 7 4.69 -8.23 3.03
N VAL A 8 4.16 -8.67 1.88
CA VAL A 8 3.30 -7.84 1.03
C VAL A 8 1.84 -8.16 1.36
N ALA A 9 1.09 -7.15 1.82
CA ALA A 9 -0.26 -7.33 2.32
C ALA A 9 -1.26 -6.48 1.53
N ARG A 10 -2.36 -7.09 1.08
CA ARG A 10 -3.46 -6.37 0.43
C ARG A 10 -4.29 -5.62 1.46
N ALA A 11 -4.47 -4.32 1.23
CA ALA A 11 -5.32 -3.44 2.00
C ALA A 11 -6.59 -3.09 1.21
N ARG A 12 -7.72 -2.95 1.90
CA ARG A 12 -9.00 -2.58 1.26
C ARG A 12 -9.20 -1.07 1.16
N ASP A 13 -8.53 -0.32 2.03
CA ASP A 13 -8.59 1.13 2.14
C ASP A 13 -7.31 1.65 2.84
N ALA A 14 -7.15 2.97 2.89
CA ALA A 14 -6.01 3.64 3.52
C ALA A 14 -5.86 3.30 5.02
N ARG A 15 -6.98 3.16 5.74
CA ARG A 15 -6.97 2.79 7.17
C ARG A 15 -6.47 1.37 7.38
N HIS A 16 -6.86 0.46 6.50
CA HIS A 16 -6.38 -0.92 6.54
C HIS A 16 -4.88 -0.97 6.22
N ALA A 17 -4.40 -0.19 5.25
CA ALA A 17 -2.99 -0.13 4.88
C ALA A 17 -2.11 0.34 6.06
N ALA A 18 -2.45 1.47 6.68
CA ALA A 18 -1.69 1.97 7.84
C ALA A 18 -1.67 0.96 9.00
N ARG A 19 -2.79 0.30 9.28
CA ARG A 19 -2.84 -0.75 10.31
C ARG A 19 -1.93 -1.94 9.97
N LEU A 20 -1.82 -2.31 8.69
CA LEU A 20 -0.92 -3.36 8.26
C LEU A 20 0.55 -2.96 8.46
N TYR A 21 0.90 -1.69 8.20
CA TYR A 21 2.23 -1.16 8.53
C TYR A 21 2.51 -1.19 10.04
N GLU A 22 1.55 -0.77 10.88
CA GLU A 22 1.68 -0.88 12.35
C GLU A 22 1.91 -2.32 12.84
N LEU A 23 1.38 -3.31 12.11
CA LEU A 23 1.54 -4.73 12.40
C LEU A 23 2.84 -5.33 11.84
N GLY A 24 3.65 -4.53 11.12
CA GLY A 24 4.93 -4.94 10.57
C GLY A 24 4.87 -5.51 9.15
N ALA A 25 3.81 -5.22 8.38
CA ALA A 25 3.85 -5.49 6.94
C ALA A 25 4.98 -4.66 6.30
N THR A 26 5.74 -5.29 5.40
CA THR A 26 6.81 -4.61 4.66
C THR A 26 6.23 -3.69 3.59
N ASP A 27 5.16 -4.14 2.93
CA ASP A 27 4.43 -3.34 1.96
C ASP A 27 2.92 -3.59 2.07
N ALA A 28 2.13 -2.52 2.16
CA ALA A 28 0.68 -2.60 2.22
C ALA A 28 0.10 -1.99 0.95
N VAL A 29 -0.53 -2.82 0.13
CA VAL A 29 -0.99 -2.50 -1.22
C VAL A 29 -2.50 -2.22 -1.19
N PRO A 30 -2.96 -0.98 -1.37
CA PRO A 30 -4.39 -0.69 -1.42
C PRO A 30 -4.99 -1.18 -2.74
N GLU A 31 -5.94 -2.11 -2.65
CA GLU A 31 -6.50 -2.83 -3.81
C GLU A 31 -7.18 -1.90 -4.83
N THR A 32 -7.87 -0.87 -4.35
CA THR A 32 -8.59 0.08 -5.20
C THR A 32 -7.65 1.05 -5.89
N VAL A 33 -6.54 1.40 -5.24
CA VAL A 33 -5.49 2.23 -5.82
C VAL A 33 -4.82 1.47 -6.95
N GLU A 34 -4.39 0.23 -6.72
CA GLU A 34 -3.73 -0.57 -7.75
C GLU A 34 -4.64 -0.84 -8.95
N ALA A 35 -5.90 -1.17 -8.70
CA ALA A 35 -6.87 -1.33 -9.79
C ALA A 35 -7.02 -0.06 -10.63
N SER A 36 -7.02 1.12 -10.00
CA SER A 36 -7.10 2.41 -10.69
C SER A 36 -5.82 2.74 -11.46
N LEU A 37 -4.65 2.43 -10.91
CA LEU A 37 -3.36 2.58 -11.59
C LEU A 37 -3.27 1.69 -12.82
N GLN A 38 -3.65 0.40 -12.70
CA GLN A 38 -3.69 -0.54 -13.81
C GLN A 38 -4.69 -0.11 -14.91
N LEU A 39 -5.85 0.40 -14.52
CA LEU A 39 -6.81 0.95 -15.47
C LEU A 39 -6.23 2.17 -16.21
N SER A 40 -5.55 3.07 -15.47
CA SER A 40 -4.93 4.26 -16.05
C SER A 40 -3.79 3.89 -17.01
N GLU A 41 -2.97 2.91 -16.64
CA GLU A 41 -1.94 2.33 -17.52
C GLU A 41 -2.55 1.84 -18.84
N ALA A 42 -3.63 1.04 -18.76
CA ALA A 42 -4.31 0.53 -19.95
C ALA A 42 -4.85 1.65 -20.86
N VAL A 43 -5.44 2.70 -20.28
CA VAL A 43 -5.92 3.87 -21.03
C VAL A 43 -4.77 4.61 -21.71
N LEU A 44 -3.65 4.81 -21.02
CA LEU A 44 -2.48 5.51 -21.58
C LEU A 44 -1.85 4.73 -22.73
N VAL A 45 -1.85 3.39 -22.65
CA VAL A 45 -1.44 2.51 -23.75
C VAL A 45 -2.36 2.70 -24.96
N GLU A 46 -3.68 2.68 -24.74
CA GLU A 46 -4.67 2.78 -25.81
C GLU A 46 -4.57 4.09 -26.60
N ILE A 47 -4.28 5.21 -25.93
CA ILE A 47 -4.11 6.52 -26.59
C ILE A 47 -2.70 6.75 -27.16
N GLY A 48 -1.83 5.74 -27.12
CA GLY A 48 -0.52 5.76 -27.78
C GLY A 48 0.60 6.46 -27.00
N VAL A 49 0.50 6.58 -25.68
CA VAL A 49 1.62 7.11 -24.87
C VAL A 49 2.80 6.14 -24.89
N PRO A 50 4.06 6.62 -25.03
CA PRO A 50 5.23 5.76 -24.96
C PRO A 50 5.31 4.96 -23.66
N MET A 51 5.47 3.63 -23.77
CA MET A 51 5.48 2.70 -22.64
C MET A 51 6.44 3.10 -21.52
N GLY A 52 7.63 3.60 -21.85
CA GLY A 52 8.62 4.04 -20.85
C GLY A 52 8.11 5.17 -19.96
N LEU A 53 7.32 6.10 -20.51
CA LEU A 53 6.70 7.18 -19.74
C LEU A 53 5.56 6.66 -18.86
N ILE A 54 4.78 5.70 -19.36
CA ILE A 54 3.70 5.07 -18.59
C ILE A 54 4.28 4.36 -17.37
N ILE A 55 5.28 3.49 -17.57
CA ILE A 55 5.92 2.75 -16.48
C ILE A 55 6.49 3.70 -15.43
N ALA A 56 7.19 4.75 -15.86
CA ALA A 56 7.76 5.74 -14.96
C ALA A 56 6.68 6.45 -14.14
N SER A 57 5.60 6.93 -14.78
CA SER A 57 4.50 7.64 -14.11
C SER A 57 3.72 6.76 -13.14
N ILE A 58 3.40 5.53 -13.52
CA ILE A 58 2.68 4.59 -12.65
C ILE A 58 3.54 4.21 -11.44
N HIS A 59 4.85 3.99 -11.65
CA HIS A 59 5.77 3.69 -10.56
C HIS A 59 5.91 4.86 -9.58
N GLU A 60 6.10 6.08 -10.09
CA GLU A 60 6.16 7.29 -9.29
C GLU A 60 4.88 7.47 -8.46
N ARG A 61 3.70 7.32 -9.09
CA ARG A 61 2.43 7.49 -8.39
C ARG A 61 2.19 6.43 -7.32
N ARG A 62 2.59 5.18 -7.58
CA ARG A 62 2.55 4.10 -6.57
C ARG A 62 3.43 4.44 -5.37
N ASP A 63 4.62 4.94 -5.63
CA ASP A 63 5.59 5.31 -4.60
C ASP A 63 5.12 6.49 -3.74
N GLU A 64 4.49 7.50 -4.34
CA GLU A 64 3.87 8.62 -3.62
C GLU A 64 2.78 8.15 -2.66
N ILE A 65 1.82 7.37 -3.17
CA ILE A 65 0.70 6.88 -2.36
C ILE A 65 1.22 5.98 -1.22
N ARG A 66 2.20 5.12 -1.51
CA ARG A 66 2.85 4.30 -0.49
C ARG A 66 3.50 5.15 0.61
N LYS A 67 4.23 6.20 0.21
CA LYS A 67 4.86 7.13 1.17
C LYS A 67 3.82 7.83 2.03
N GLU A 68 2.73 8.30 1.43
CA GLU A 68 1.62 8.94 2.15
C GLU A 68 0.98 8.01 3.18
N LEU A 69 0.70 6.75 2.81
CA LEU A 69 0.07 5.76 3.68
C LEU A 69 0.97 5.27 4.82
N ASN A 70 2.28 5.29 4.61
CA ASN A 70 3.26 4.92 5.63
C ASN A 70 3.57 6.07 6.61
N ARG A 71 2.97 7.26 6.44
CA ARG A 71 3.15 8.35 7.40
C ARG A 71 2.38 8.07 8.69
N PRO A 72 2.98 8.28 9.87
CA PRO A 72 2.30 8.07 11.15
C PRO A 72 1.12 9.03 11.36
N GLU A 73 1.07 10.17 10.65
CA GLU A 73 -0.02 11.15 10.73
C GLU A 73 -1.14 10.93 9.70
N ALA A 74 -1.00 9.98 8.77
CA ALA A 74 -1.87 9.84 7.58
C ALA A 74 -3.35 9.60 7.91
N LEU A 75 -3.65 9.22 9.15
CA LEU A 75 -4.99 8.90 9.61
C LEU A 75 -5.24 9.50 10.98
N GLY A 76 -5.79 10.70 11.00
CA GLY A 76 -6.34 11.29 12.21
C GLY A 76 -7.39 10.36 12.85
N GLY A 77 -7.04 9.72 13.97
CA GLY A 77 -8.04 9.25 14.93
C GLY A 77 -7.95 7.78 15.39
N ARG A 78 -7.61 7.65 16.67
CA ARG A 78 -7.97 6.57 17.62
C ARG A 78 -7.55 5.16 17.23
N THR A 79 -6.29 4.86 17.55
CA THR A 79 -5.72 3.52 17.67
C THR A 79 -6.61 2.65 18.56
N ARG A 80 -7.46 1.81 17.96
CA ARG A 80 -8.02 0.66 18.66
C ARG A 80 -6.90 -0.36 18.78
N ARG A 81 -6.08 -0.22 19.83
CA ARG A 81 -4.92 -1.08 20.10
C ARG A 81 -5.33 -2.54 19.93
N TYR A 82 -4.73 -3.21 18.95
CA TYR A 82 -4.83 -4.66 18.83
C TYR A 82 -4.16 -5.27 20.05
N ARG A 83 -4.97 -5.67 21.04
CA ARG A 83 -4.50 -6.41 22.22
C ARG A 83 -4.13 -7.81 21.74
N ARG A 84 -2.84 -8.02 21.47
CA ARG A 84 -2.27 -9.34 21.23
C ARG A 84 -2.65 -10.22 22.44
N PRO A 85 -3.36 -11.35 22.27
CA PRO A 85 -3.60 -12.26 23.38
C PRO A 85 -2.22 -12.74 23.87
N ALA A 86 -1.98 -12.58 25.17
CA ALA A 86 -0.77 -13.05 25.80
C ALA A 86 -0.64 -14.56 25.51
N ARG A 87 0.46 -14.97 24.89
CA ARG A 87 0.80 -16.39 24.81
C ARG A 87 1.12 -16.82 26.23
N GLY A 88 0.20 -17.57 26.84
CA GLY A 88 0.55 -18.45 27.94
C GLY A 88 1.41 -19.58 27.41
N VAL A 89 2.55 -19.78 28.08
CA VAL A 89 3.17 -21.02 28.58
C VAL A 89 4.64 -20.68 28.82
#